data_AF-A0A173VIY9-F1
#
_entry.id   AF-A0A173VIY9-F1
#
_cell.length_a   1.000
_cell.length_b   1.000
_cell.length_c   1.000
_cell.angle_alpha   90.00
_cell.angle_beta   90.00
_cell.angle_gamma   90.00
#
_symmetry.space_group_name_H-M   'P 1'
#
loop_
_entity.id
_entity.type
_entity.pdbx_description
1 polymer ?
#
loop_
_entity_poly.entity_id
_entity_poly.type
_entity_poly.pdbx_seq_one_letter_code
_entity_poly.pdbx_strand_id
1 'polypeptide(L)'
;MIKTVTLYPGRYAYICPCGHPYQVMTLYRKTSNVAVYCFACKQQTGKHIRIMDQNIDFAVNSNNKLNGTYFTALRLHDPIKYCVGNVLTVSVKQQPRGKAKIIKVNSFTIDKVNDYISCLDSGLKADEYKTIIKKTYSGKGINWDKQLLDFCLFEQIDKR
;
A
#
# COMPACT_ATOMS: atom_id res chain seq x y z
N MET A 1 -10.81 0.08 -30.75
CA MET A 1 -11.89 -0.05 -29.76
C MET A 1 -11.28 -0.17 -28.36
N ILE A 2 -11.81 0.52 -27.35
CA ILE A 2 -11.33 0.43 -25.96
C ILE A 2 -12.03 -0.75 -25.28
N LYS A 3 -11.26 -1.70 -24.72
CA LYS A 3 -11.81 -2.77 -23.89
C LYS A 3 -12.43 -2.20 -22.62
N THR A 4 -13.67 -2.59 -22.35
CA THR A 4 -14.41 -2.24 -21.13
C THR A 4 -14.85 -3.48 -20.37
N VAL A 5 -15.15 -3.29 -19.09
CA VAL A 5 -15.73 -4.33 -18.22
C VAL A 5 -16.95 -3.79 -17.49
N THR A 6 -17.82 -4.71 -17.10
CA THR A 6 -18.93 -4.41 -16.18
C THR A 6 -18.48 -4.60 -14.75
N LEU A 7 -18.60 -3.55 -13.94
CA LEU A 7 -18.36 -3.57 -12.51
C LEU A 7 -19.67 -3.32 -11.75
N TYR A 8 -19.74 -3.88 -10.55
CA TYR A 8 -20.86 -3.74 -9.61
C TYR A 8 -20.51 -2.71 -8.53
N PRO A 9 -21.47 -2.27 -7.70
CA PRO A 9 -21.16 -1.37 -6.59
C PRO A 9 -20.06 -1.92 -5.68
N GLY A 10 -19.07 -1.08 -5.35
CA GLY A 10 -17.91 -1.47 -4.55
C GLY A 10 -16.68 -0.59 -4.80
N ARG A 11 -15.59 -0.93 -4.13
CA ARG A 11 -14.28 -0.29 -4.29
C ARG A 11 -13.38 -1.17 -5.14
N TYR A 12 -12.66 -0.57 -6.08
CA TYR A 12 -11.82 -1.29 -7.03
C TYR A 12 -10.46 -0.64 -7.15
N ALA A 13 -9.41 -1.45 -7.18
CA ALA A 13 -8.08 -1.05 -7.62
C ALA A 13 -7.93 -1.44 -9.10
N TYR A 14 -7.53 -0.51 -9.94
CA TYR A 14 -7.07 -0.84 -11.29
C TYR A 14 -5.58 -1.18 -11.23
N ILE A 15 -5.19 -2.38 -11.64
CA ILE A 15 -3.79 -2.83 -11.63
C ILE A 15 -3.33 -3.04 -13.07
N CYS A 16 -2.25 -2.38 -13.48
CA CYS A 16 -1.62 -2.58 -14.78
C CYS A 16 -0.26 -3.27 -14.63
N PRO A 17 0.09 -4.25 -15.48
CA PRO A 17 1.41 -4.89 -15.47
C PRO A 17 2.61 -3.94 -15.63
N CYS A 18 2.39 -2.72 -16.15
CA CYS A 18 3.46 -1.72 -16.26
C CYS A 18 3.92 -1.12 -14.92
N GLY A 19 3.25 -1.45 -13.80
CA GLY A 19 3.65 -0.99 -12.46
C GLY A 19 3.29 0.46 -12.14
N HIS A 20 2.52 1.15 -12.98
CA HIS A 20 2.04 2.50 -12.66
C HIS A 20 1.10 2.46 -11.44
N PRO A 21 1.29 3.32 -10.43
CA PRO A 21 0.42 3.35 -9.26
C PRO A 21 -0.93 3.97 -9.61
N TYR A 22 -2.01 3.27 -9.25
CA TYR A 22 -3.38 3.75 -9.46
C TYR A 22 -4.08 4.06 -8.15
N GLN A 23 -5.21 4.75 -8.29
CA GLN A 23 -6.08 5.12 -7.20
C GLN A 23 -7.27 4.17 -7.12
N VAL A 24 -7.77 3.99 -5.91
CA VAL A 24 -9.02 3.30 -5.65
C VAL A 24 -10.18 4.08 -6.26
N MET A 25 -10.99 3.38 -7.05
CA MET A 25 -12.26 3.89 -7.57
C MET A 25 -13.42 3.32 -6.75
N THR A 26 -14.35 4.17 -6.34
CA THR A 26 -15.60 3.76 -5.71
C THR A 26 -16.72 3.85 -6.72
N LEU A 27 -17.46 2.76 -6.90
CA LEU A 27 -18.67 2.70 -7.71
C LEU A 27 -19.89 2.53 -6.81
N TYR A 28 -20.89 3.38 -7.02
CA TYR A 28 -22.15 3.34 -6.28
C TYR A 28 -23.27 2.60 -7.04
N ARG A 29 -23.07 2.35 -8.35
CA ARG A 29 -24.03 1.66 -9.22
C ARG A 29 -23.31 0.74 -10.20
N LYS A 30 -24.04 -0.27 -10.71
CA LYS A 30 -23.56 -1.12 -11.80
C LYS A 30 -23.17 -0.24 -12.99
N THR A 31 -21.96 -0.42 -13.51
CA THR A 31 -21.40 0.35 -14.62
C THR A 31 -20.80 -0.61 -15.64
N SER A 32 -21.33 -0.65 -16.86
CA SER A 32 -20.94 -1.64 -17.90
C SER A 32 -19.75 -1.23 -18.76
N ASN A 33 -19.33 0.04 -18.68
CA ASN A 33 -18.41 0.65 -19.65
C ASN A 33 -17.12 1.14 -18.98
N VAL A 34 -16.66 0.46 -17.92
CA VAL A 34 -15.44 0.84 -17.22
C VAL A 34 -14.23 0.44 -18.07
N ALA A 35 -13.45 1.41 -18.52
CA ALA A 35 -12.29 1.17 -19.37
C ALA A 35 -11.22 0.33 -18.65
N VAL A 36 -10.61 -0.59 -19.42
CA VAL A 36 -9.42 -1.34 -19.02
C VAL A 36 -8.24 -0.78 -19.81
N TYR A 37 -7.93 0.49 -19.58
CA TYR A 37 -6.88 1.21 -20.29
C TYR A 37 -5.94 1.90 -19.31
N CYS A 38 -4.65 1.67 -19.49
CA CYS A 38 -3.60 2.34 -18.74
C CYS A 38 -3.17 3.61 -19.49
N PHE A 39 -3.33 4.78 -18.86
CA PHE A 39 -2.88 6.05 -19.44
C PHE A 39 -1.34 6.21 -19.46
N ALA A 40 -0.61 5.46 -18.63
CA ALA A 40 0.85 5.53 -18.57
C ALA A 40 1.54 4.76 -19.71
N CYS A 41 1.30 3.44 -19.80
CA CYS A 41 1.86 2.59 -20.86
C CYS A 41 1.01 2.57 -22.14
N LYS A 42 -0.17 3.21 -22.14
CA LYS A 42 -1.10 3.29 -23.27
C LYS A 42 -1.62 1.92 -23.77
N GLN A 43 -1.66 0.92 -22.89
CA GLN A 43 -2.10 -0.44 -23.20
C GLN A 43 -3.40 -0.83 -22.49
N GLN A 44 -4.09 -1.85 -23.02
CA GLN A 44 -5.32 -2.42 -22.47
C GLN A 44 -5.07 -3.77 -21.76
N THR A 45 -4.09 -3.79 -20.86
CA THR A 45 -3.58 -5.01 -20.21
C THR A 45 -3.87 -5.07 -18.71
N GLY A 46 -4.48 -4.02 -18.15
CA GLY A 46 -4.80 -3.97 -16.72
C GLY A 46 -6.03 -4.78 -16.34
N LYS A 47 -6.33 -4.79 -15.04
CA LYS A 47 -7.49 -5.46 -14.45
C LYS A 47 -8.05 -4.64 -13.31
N HIS A 48 -9.37 -4.61 -13.19
CA HIS A 48 -10.06 -4.07 -12.02
C HIS A 48 -10.21 -5.17 -10.99
N ILE A 49 -9.62 -4.98 -9.82
CA ILE A 49 -9.66 -5.91 -8.69
C ILE A 49 -10.52 -5.29 -7.60
N ARG A 50 -11.55 -6.00 -7.16
CA ARG A 50 -12.40 -5.55 -6.06
C ARG A 50 -11.60 -5.57 -4.76
N ILE A 51 -11.63 -4.44 -4.05
CA ILE A 51 -10.95 -4.28 -2.76
C ILE A 51 -11.92 -4.69 -1.66
N MET A 52 -11.47 -5.59 -0.80
CA MET A 52 -12.15 -6.00 0.42
C MET A 52 -11.57 -5.26 1.61
N ASP A 53 -12.27 -5.28 2.75
CA ASP A 53 -11.74 -4.73 3.99
C ASP A 53 -10.49 -5.50 4.42
N GLN A 54 -9.44 -4.77 4.77
CA GLN A 54 -8.12 -5.32 5.09
C GLN A 54 -7.51 -4.60 6.29
N ASN A 55 -6.65 -5.33 7.02
CA ASN A 55 -5.92 -4.79 8.17
C ASN A 55 -4.48 -4.45 7.80
N ILE A 56 -3.92 -3.45 8.49
CA ILE A 56 -2.48 -3.21 8.59
C ILE A 56 -2.05 -3.34 10.05
N ASP A 57 -1.31 -4.41 10.32
CA ASP A 57 -0.91 -4.76 11.67
C ASP A 57 0.52 -4.27 11.96
N PHE A 58 0.69 -3.77 13.17
CA PHE A 58 1.97 -3.33 13.72
C PHE A 58 2.27 -4.11 15.01
N ALA A 59 3.49 -4.60 15.16
CA ALA A 59 3.93 -5.24 16.40
C ALA A 59 4.04 -4.22 17.54
N VAL A 60 4.53 -3.02 17.23
CA VAL A 60 4.69 -1.89 18.15
C VAL A 60 4.47 -0.57 17.41
N ASN A 61 4.16 0.50 18.16
CA ASN A 61 4.10 1.86 17.62
C ASN A 61 5.52 2.49 17.58
N SER A 62 6.35 2.03 16.64
CA SER A 62 7.71 2.57 16.47
C SER A 62 7.69 4.08 16.23
N ASN A 63 8.64 4.80 16.84
CA ASN A 63 8.75 6.27 16.78
C ASN A 63 7.46 7.02 17.16
N ASN A 64 6.54 6.40 17.90
CA ASN A 64 5.21 6.95 18.19
C ASN A 64 4.41 7.39 16.95
N LYS A 65 4.77 6.92 15.75
CA LYS A 65 4.27 7.46 14.48
C LYS A 65 2.75 7.37 14.34
N LEU A 66 2.14 6.33 14.91
CA LEU A 66 0.69 6.11 14.86
C LEU A 66 -0.10 7.11 15.72
N ASN A 67 0.55 7.99 16.48
CA ASN A 67 -0.13 9.06 17.21
C ASN A 67 -0.35 10.30 16.31
N GLY A 68 0.47 10.47 15.26
CA GLY A 68 0.36 11.58 14.31
C GLY A 68 -0.89 11.50 13.43
N THR A 69 -1.32 12.61 12.85
CA THR A 69 -2.39 12.61 11.83
C THR A 69 -1.99 11.83 10.58
N TYR A 70 -0.71 11.90 10.25
CA TYR A 70 -0.09 11.12 9.18
C TYR A 70 0.97 10.20 9.75
N PHE A 71 1.13 9.03 9.15
CA PHE A 71 2.19 8.08 9.50
C PHE A 71 2.63 7.28 8.29
N THR A 72 3.77 6.61 8.40
CA THR A 72 4.32 5.79 7.32
C THR A 72 4.34 4.31 7.67
N ALA A 73 4.40 3.45 6.66
CA ALA A 73 4.80 2.06 6.81
C ALA A 73 5.60 1.59 5.59
N LEU A 74 6.72 0.90 5.81
CA LEU A 74 7.39 0.11 4.78
C LEU A 74 6.96 -1.36 4.89
N ARG A 75 6.50 -1.96 3.78
CA ARG A 75 6.00 -3.33 3.70
C ARG A 75 6.43 -3.99 2.40
N LEU A 76 6.38 -5.32 2.33
CA LEU A 76 6.55 -6.05 1.05
C LEU A 76 5.54 -5.52 0.03
N HIS A 77 5.97 -5.38 -1.22
CA HIS A 77 5.12 -4.86 -2.29
C HIS A 77 3.83 -5.67 -2.43
N ASP A 78 2.70 -4.98 -2.36
CA ASP A 78 1.36 -5.53 -2.55
C ASP A 78 0.48 -4.44 -3.20
N PRO A 79 0.38 -4.44 -4.53
CA PRO A 79 -0.26 -3.35 -5.27
C PRO A 79 -1.79 -3.31 -5.09
N ILE A 80 -2.40 -4.37 -4.56
CA ILE A 80 -3.84 -4.40 -4.27
C ILE A 80 -4.07 -3.78 -2.89
N LYS A 81 -3.32 -4.23 -1.88
CA LYS A 81 -3.44 -3.73 -0.51
C LYS A 81 -2.95 -2.30 -0.39
N TYR A 82 -1.76 -2.00 -0.93
CA TYR A 82 -1.12 -0.70 -0.87
C TYR A 82 -1.43 0.15 -2.10
N CYS A 83 -2.72 0.26 -2.43
CA CYS A 83 -3.21 1.14 -3.49
C CYS A 83 -3.62 2.50 -2.92
N VAL A 84 -3.31 3.60 -3.62
CA VAL A 84 -3.66 4.95 -3.16
C VAL A 84 -5.17 5.10 -3.07
N GLY A 85 -5.67 5.61 -1.95
CA GLY A 85 -7.09 5.70 -1.65
C GLY A 85 -7.67 4.46 -0.96
N ASN A 86 -6.90 3.39 -0.79
CA ASN A 86 -7.33 2.25 0.03
C ASN A 86 -7.42 2.66 1.50
N VAL A 87 -8.37 2.07 2.23
CA VAL A 87 -8.60 2.33 3.65
C VAL A 87 -8.40 1.03 4.39
N LEU A 88 -7.47 1.02 5.33
CA LEU A 88 -7.10 -0.14 6.11
C LEU A 88 -7.46 0.08 7.58
N THR A 89 -7.90 -0.98 8.26
CA THR A 89 -8.00 -0.99 9.72
C THR A 89 -6.59 -1.09 10.29
N VAL A 90 -6.22 -0.13 11.13
CA VAL A 90 -4.91 -0.10 11.80
C VAL A 90 -5.00 -0.90 13.09
N SER A 91 -4.08 -1.84 13.30
CA SER A 91 -3.99 -2.58 14.57
C SER A 91 -2.56 -2.55 15.13
N VAL A 92 -2.45 -2.55 16.46
CA VAL A 92 -1.17 -2.71 17.17
C VAL A 92 -1.31 -3.89 18.12
N LYS A 93 -0.43 -4.88 18.02
CA LYS A 93 -0.54 -6.15 18.79
C LYS A 93 -1.94 -6.77 18.67
N GLN A 94 -2.49 -6.77 17.46
CA GLN A 94 -3.84 -7.26 17.13
C GLN A 94 -4.99 -6.47 17.78
N GLN A 95 -4.71 -5.36 18.46
CA GLN A 95 -5.74 -4.46 19.00
C GLN A 95 -6.06 -3.36 17.99
N PRO A 96 -7.33 -3.21 17.57
CA PRO A 96 -7.72 -2.19 16.60
C PRO A 96 -7.55 -0.79 17.18
N ARG A 97 -6.92 0.11 16.42
CA ARG A 97 -6.68 1.52 16.78
C ARG A 97 -7.50 2.52 15.97
N GLY A 98 -8.15 2.08 14.90
CA GLY A 98 -8.90 2.96 14.01
C GLY A 98 -8.68 2.60 12.55
N LYS A 99 -8.94 3.57 11.67
CA LYS A 99 -8.78 3.40 10.23
C LYS A 99 -7.87 4.47 9.65
N ALA A 100 -7.14 4.09 8.61
CA ALA A 100 -6.28 5.01 7.89
C ALA A 100 -6.39 4.82 6.38
N LYS A 101 -6.36 5.93 5.65
CA LYS A 101 -6.37 5.98 4.18
C LYS A 101 -4.95 6.11 3.66
N ILE A 102 -4.60 5.32 2.65
CA ILE A 102 -3.34 5.48 1.92
C ILE A 102 -3.46 6.71 1.02
N ILE A 103 -2.59 7.70 1.18
CA ILE A 103 -2.60 8.91 0.36
C ILE A 103 -1.45 8.95 -0.63
N LYS A 104 -0.36 8.21 -0.38
CA LYS A 104 0.77 8.08 -1.31
C LYS A 104 1.51 6.76 -1.09
N VAL A 105 2.06 6.21 -2.16
CA VAL A 105 2.92 5.03 -2.14
C VAL A 105 4.13 5.27 -3.01
N ASN A 106 5.31 4.89 -2.52
CA ASN A 106 6.53 4.86 -3.29
C ASN A 106 7.12 3.44 -3.20
N SER A 107 7.31 2.80 -4.34
CA SER A 107 7.78 1.41 -4.42
C SER A 107 9.25 1.36 -4.84
N PHE A 108 10.09 0.71 -4.04
CA PHE A 108 11.53 0.64 -4.31
C PHE A 108 12.18 -0.59 -3.65
N THR A 109 13.39 -0.92 -4.09
CA THR A 109 14.25 -1.96 -3.50
C THR A 109 14.92 -1.47 -2.21
N ILE A 110 15.30 -2.41 -1.34
CA ILE A 110 15.77 -2.09 0.03
C ILE A 110 17.03 -1.21 0.08
N ASP A 111 17.83 -1.17 -0.99
CA ASP A 111 19.00 -0.28 -1.11
C ASP A 111 18.63 1.21 -1.03
N LYS A 112 17.40 1.57 -1.43
CA LYS A 112 16.89 2.96 -1.39
C LYS A 112 16.47 3.42 -0.01
N VAL A 113 16.41 2.53 0.98
CA VAL A 113 16.13 2.92 2.38
C VAL A 113 17.31 3.73 2.91
N ASN A 114 17.04 4.99 3.22
CA ASN A 114 17.97 5.93 3.83
C ASN A 114 17.45 6.41 5.20
N ASP A 115 18.25 7.22 5.89
CA ASP A 115 17.90 7.73 7.22
C ASP A 115 16.61 8.55 7.24
N TYR A 116 16.31 9.29 6.18
CA TYR A 116 15.06 10.05 6.09
C TYR A 116 13.84 9.12 6.16
N ILE A 117 13.88 8.02 5.41
CA ILE A 117 12.81 7.01 5.41
C ILE A 117 12.78 6.25 6.75
N SER A 118 13.93 5.74 7.20
CA SER A 118 13.99 4.86 8.37
C SER A 118 13.68 5.58 9.66
N CYS A 119 14.18 6.81 9.85
CA CYS A 119 13.92 7.57 11.07
C CYS A 119 12.44 7.96 11.17
N LEU A 120 11.80 8.37 10.07
CA LEU A 120 10.36 8.65 10.07
C LEU A 120 9.54 7.39 10.38
N ASP A 121 9.88 6.24 9.77
CA ASP A 121 9.09 5.03 9.91
C ASP A 121 9.31 4.27 11.23
N SER A 122 10.50 4.35 11.80
CA SER A 122 10.90 3.48 12.90
C SER A 122 11.63 4.17 14.04
N GLY A 123 12.17 5.38 13.81
CA GLY A 123 13.05 6.06 14.76
C GLY A 123 14.49 5.54 14.72
N LEU A 124 14.80 4.60 13.83
CA LEU A 124 16.12 3.95 13.71
C LEU A 124 16.88 4.46 12.49
N LYS A 125 18.21 4.29 12.53
CA LYS A 125 19.09 4.53 11.39
C LYS A 125 18.91 3.47 10.30
N ALA A 126 19.29 3.79 9.06
CA ALA A 126 18.97 2.97 7.90
C ALA A 126 19.46 1.52 8.02
N ASP A 127 20.68 1.30 8.50
CA ASP A 127 21.28 -0.04 8.56
C ASP A 127 20.60 -0.96 9.59
N GLU A 128 20.26 -0.41 10.76
CA GLU A 128 19.51 -1.14 11.78
C GLU A 128 18.09 -1.45 11.29
N TYR A 129 17.43 -0.47 10.68
CA TYR A 129 16.09 -0.64 10.14
C TYR A 129 16.04 -1.69 9.02
N LYS A 130 17.01 -1.68 8.09
CA LYS A 130 17.18 -2.72 7.05
C LYS A 130 17.34 -4.10 7.68
N THR A 131 18.11 -4.21 8.76
CA THR A 131 18.29 -5.49 9.49
C THR A 131 16.98 -5.99 10.07
N ILE A 132 16.18 -5.11 10.69
CA ILE A 132 14.87 -5.45 11.24
C ILE A 132 13.89 -5.88 10.15
N ILE A 133 13.86 -5.20 9.00
CA ILE A 133 13.00 -5.60 7.87
C ILE A 133 13.37 -7.00 7.39
N LYS A 134 14.66 -7.26 7.17
CA LYS A 134 15.15 -8.59 6.73
C LYS A 134 14.77 -9.68 7.73
N LYS A 135 14.91 -9.41 9.03
CA LYS A 135 14.49 -10.32 10.10
C LYS A 135 12.98 -10.52 10.14
N THR A 136 12.18 -9.46 9.98
CA THR A 136 10.70 -9.51 9.99
C THR A 136 10.16 -10.46 8.93
N TYR A 137 10.85 -10.56 7.79
CA TYR A 137 10.46 -11.43 6.68
C TYR A 137 11.41 -12.62 6.50
N SER A 138 12.16 -13.00 7.53
CA SER A 138 13.02 -14.20 7.50
C SER A 138 12.18 -15.45 7.26
N GLY A 139 12.72 -16.42 6.52
CA GLY A 139 12.02 -17.66 6.18
C GLY A 139 11.12 -17.58 4.93
N LYS A 140 10.98 -16.40 4.31
CA LYS A 140 10.21 -16.23 3.06
C LYS A 140 11.03 -16.41 1.77
N GLY A 141 12.31 -16.76 1.87
CA GLY A 141 13.19 -16.95 0.69
C GLY A 141 13.36 -15.71 -0.19
N ILE A 142 13.27 -14.51 0.39
CA ILE A 142 13.26 -13.24 -0.34
C ILE A 142 14.65 -12.93 -0.90
N ASN A 143 14.72 -12.65 -2.20
CA ASN A 143 15.87 -12.01 -2.83
C ASN A 143 15.77 -10.48 -2.68
N TRP A 144 16.52 -9.93 -1.73
CA TRP A 144 16.47 -8.51 -1.37
C TRP A 144 16.96 -7.54 -2.45
N ASP A 145 17.73 -8.01 -3.44
CA ASP A 145 18.22 -7.17 -4.53
C ASP A 145 17.14 -6.88 -5.57
N LYS A 146 16.09 -7.71 -5.61
CA LYS A 146 14.97 -7.58 -6.57
C LYS A 146 13.63 -7.30 -5.89
N GLN A 147 13.52 -7.57 -4.59
CA GLN A 147 12.27 -7.42 -3.85
C GLN A 147 11.89 -5.95 -3.73
N LEU A 148 10.75 -5.59 -4.30
CA LEU A 148 10.13 -4.28 -4.08
C LEU A 148 9.47 -4.21 -2.70
N LEU A 149 9.57 -3.04 -2.10
CA LEU A 149 8.91 -2.62 -0.88
C LEU A 149 8.03 -1.40 -1.17
N ASP A 150 6.87 -1.33 -0.53
CA ASP A 150 5.97 -0.19 -0.61
C ASP A 150 6.13 0.69 0.62
N PHE A 151 6.63 1.91 0.42
CA PHE A 151 6.64 2.97 1.43
C PHE A 151 5.35 3.77 1.33
N CYS A 152 4.42 3.47 2.23
CA CYS A 152 3.08 4.02 2.24
C CYS A 152 3.00 5.21 3.20
N LEU A 153 2.41 6.31 2.76
CA LEU A 153 1.96 7.41 3.60
C LEU A 153 0.46 7.27 3.86
N PHE A 154 0.11 7.26 5.13
CA PHE A 154 -1.26 7.12 5.61
C PHE A 154 -1.76 8.41 6.24
N GLU A 155 -3.05 8.67 6.07
CA GLU A 155 -3.84 9.67 6.78
C GLU A 155 -4.81 8.95 7.71
N GLN A 156 -4.81 9.29 9.00
CA GLN A 156 -5.81 8.78 9.94
C GLN A 156 -7.17 9.40 9.66
N ILE A 157 -8.19 8.57 9.49
CA ILE A 157 -9.56 9.02 9.19
C ILE A 157 -10.53 8.80 10.35
N ASP A 158 -10.18 7.90 11.28
CA ASP A 158 -10.96 7.56 12.46
C ASP A 158 -9.97 7.16 13.56
N LYS A 159 -9.70 8.06 14.51
CA LYS A 159 -8.82 7.82 15.66
C LYS A 159 -9.69 7.32 16.82
N ARG A 160 -9.39 6.13 17.34
CA ARG A 160 -9.94 5.64 18.61
C ARG A 160 -9.06 6.03 19.79
#